data_AF-A0A493T7A9-F1
#
_entry.id   AF-A0A493T7A9-F1
#
_cell.length_a   1.000
_cell.length_b   1.000
_cell.length_c   1.000
_cell.angle_alpha   90.00
_cell.angle_beta   90.00
_cell.angle_gamma   90.00
#
_symmetry.space_group_name_H-M   'P 1'
#
loop_
_entity.id
_entity.type
_entity.pdbx_description
1 polymer ?
#
loop_
_entity_poly.entity_id
_entity_poly.type
_entity_poly.pdbx_seq_one_letter_code
_entity_poly.pdbx_strand_id
1 'polypeptide(L)'
;LPPSPKAPSPALRPPREGAPSPAPTPQVLTALGKAWHPEHFTCARCGQELGGQPFFERGGQAYCEEDYHQAFSPRCAYCAGPIREKVLTAMDQTWHPEHFFCTHCGKVFGDDGFHERKGKPYCRQDFIALFAPKCQGCERPLTDNYLSALQGVWHPECFVCAVSGLHKGSFREHADKMYCQPCHDKLFL
;
A
#
# COMPACT_ATOMS: atom_id res chain seq x y z
N LEU A 1 -0.61 13.22 -6.40
CA LEU A 1 -1.31 12.67 -7.57
C LEU A 1 -0.40 12.76 -8.78
N PRO A 2 -0.32 11.73 -9.64
CA PRO A 2 0.38 11.85 -10.92
C PRO A 2 -0.23 12.99 -11.74
N PRO A 3 0.55 13.69 -12.57
CA PRO A 3 0.01 14.76 -13.41
C PRO A 3 -0.93 14.18 -14.45
N SER A 4 -1.99 14.91 -14.80
CA SER A 4 -2.90 14.54 -15.88
C SER A 4 -2.25 14.80 -17.25
N PRO A 5 -2.56 13.98 -18.28
CA PRO A 5 -2.11 14.24 -19.64
C PRO A 5 -2.68 15.57 -20.15
N LYS A 6 -1.86 16.32 -20.88
CA LYS A 6 -2.23 17.56 -21.55
C LYS A 6 -2.63 17.27 -22.99
N ALA A 7 -3.66 17.94 -23.47
CA ALA A 7 -4.02 17.95 -24.88
C ALA A 7 -3.33 19.12 -25.59
N PRO A 8 -2.72 18.91 -26.77
CA PRO A 8 -2.32 20.02 -27.63
C PRO A 8 -3.57 20.79 -28.07
N SER A 9 -3.55 22.12 -27.96
CA SER A 9 -4.68 22.96 -28.37
C SER A 9 -4.46 23.43 -29.81
N PRO A 10 -5.44 23.30 -30.72
CA PRO A 10 -5.32 23.87 -32.06
C PRO A 10 -5.20 25.39 -31.95
N ALA A 11 -4.13 25.95 -32.51
CA ALA A 11 -3.97 27.38 -32.62
C ALA A 11 -4.58 27.86 -33.95
N LEU A 12 -5.68 28.61 -33.86
CA LEU A 12 -6.11 29.45 -34.96
C LEU A 12 -5.17 30.65 -35.02
N ARG A 13 -4.41 30.77 -36.11
CA ARG A 13 -3.70 32.01 -36.41
C ARG A 13 -4.75 33.09 -36.71
N PRO A 14 -4.72 34.27 -36.07
CA PRO A 14 -5.62 35.35 -36.46
C PRO A 14 -5.35 35.71 -37.94
N PRO A 15 -6.39 35.94 -38.75
CA PRO A 15 -6.21 36.39 -40.12
C PRO A 15 -5.37 37.67 -40.13
N ARG A 16 -4.40 37.79 -41.06
CA ARG A 16 -3.83 39.09 -41.37
C ARG A 16 -4.90 39.89 -42.10
N GLU A 17 -5.33 41.01 -41.53
CA GLU A 17 -6.29 41.89 -42.19
C GLU A 17 -5.71 42.37 -43.54
N GLY A 18 -6.41 42.08 -44.64
CA GLY A 18 -6.08 42.60 -45.98
C GLY A 18 -5.42 41.66 -47.01
N ALA A 19 -5.38 40.34 -46.81
CA ALA A 19 -4.86 39.39 -47.81
C ALA A 19 -5.97 38.76 -48.70
N PRO A 20 -5.74 38.54 -50.02
CA PRO A 20 -6.64 37.77 -50.88
C PRO A 20 -6.73 36.30 -50.44
N SER A 21 -7.88 35.66 -50.70
CA SER A 21 -8.36 34.31 -50.28
C SER A 21 -7.35 33.38 -49.59
N PRO A 22 -7.72 32.76 -48.44
CA PRO A 22 -6.77 32.04 -47.62
C PRO A 22 -6.26 30.79 -48.36
N ALA A 23 -4.95 30.74 -48.61
CA ALA A 23 -4.24 29.47 -48.69
C ALA A 23 -4.58 28.64 -47.43
N PRO A 24 -4.61 27.28 -47.49
CA PRO A 24 -4.89 26.46 -46.33
C PRO A 24 -3.94 26.90 -45.19
N THR A 25 -4.53 27.39 -44.10
CA THR A 25 -3.75 27.85 -42.95
C THR A 25 -2.95 26.66 -42.42
N PRO A 26 -1.62 26.77 -42.28
CA PRO A 26 -0.85 25.71 -41.67
C PRO A 26 -1.39 25.50 -40.25
N GLN A 27 -1.91 24.30 -40.00
CA GLN A 27 -2.41 23.94 -38.68
C GLN A 27 -1.21 23.96 -37.73
N VAL A 28 -1.27 24.85 -36.75
CA VAL A 28 -0.26 24.95 -35.69
C VAL A 28 -0.92 24.59 -34.38
N LEU A 29 -0.15 24.04 -33.46
CA LEU A 29 -0.61 23.67 -32.14
C LEU A 29 0.08 24.51 -31.07
N THR A 30 -0.65 24.87 -30.04
CA THR A 30 -0.09 25.55 -28.87
C THR A 30 0.15 24.52 -27.77
N ALA A 31 1.41 24.40 -27.36
CA ALA A 31 1.84 23.52 -26.27
C ALA A 31 3.11 24.10 -25.62
N LEU A 32 3.29 23.87 -24.31
CA LEU A 32 4.46 24.36 -23.55
C LEU A 32 4.66 25.90 -23.66
N GLY A 33 3.57 26.66 -23.80
CA GLY A 33 3.62 28.12 -23.99
C GLY A 33 4.16 28.58 -25.35
N LYS A 34 4.28 27.69 -26.34
CA LYS A 34 4.82 27.98 -27.67
C LYS A 34 3.89 27.44 -28.77
N ALA A 35 4.01 27.99 -29.98
CA ALA A 35 3.36 27.45 -31.17
C ALA A 35 4.32 26.49 -31.89
N TRP A 36 3.83 25.32 -32.26
CA TRP A 36 4.58 24.27 -32.94
C TRP A 36 3.88 23.87 -34.24
N HIS A 37 4.67 23.45 -35.22
CA HIS A 37 4.13 22.60 -36.28
C HIS A 37 3.89 21.19 -35.71
N PRO A 38 2.78 20.51 -36.05
CA PRO A 38 2.44 19.17 -35.53
C PRO A 38 3.58 18.15 -35.63
N GLU A 39 4.25 18.13 -36.77
CA GLU A 39 5.40 17.31 -37.14
C GLU A 39 6.67 17.59 -36.29
N HIS A 40 6.80 18.78 -35.71
CA HIS A 40 7.95 19.17 -34.90
C HIS A 40 7.70 19.05 -33.39
N PHE A 41 6.45 18.80 -32.99
CA PHE A 41 6.11 18.58 -31.59
C PHE A 41 6.27 17.09 -31.26
N THR A 42 7.47 16.71 -30.81
CA THR A 42 7.86 15.31 -30.62
C THR A 42 8.21 14.99 -29.16
N CYS A 43 8.14 13.70 -28.80
CA CYS A 43 8.60 13.21 -27.50
C CYS A 43 10.11 13.44 -27.35
N ALA A 44 10.52 14.06 -26.25
CA ALA A 44 11.92 14.36 -25.96
C ALA A 44 12.81 13.10 -25.77
N ARG A 45 12.22 11.91 -25.62
CA ARG A 45 12.93 10.65 -25.39
C ARG A 45 12.97 9.75 -26.62
N CYS A 46 11.83 9.47 -27.26
CA CYS A 46 11.75 8.56 -28.41
C CYS A 46 11.57 9.26 -29.77
N GLY A 47 11.33 10.58 -29.80
CA GLY A 47 11.12 11.34 -31.04
C GLY A 47 9.74 11.15 -31.69
N GLN A 48 8.83 10.37 -31.09
CA GLN A 48 7.48 10.19 -31.60
C GLN A 48 6.73 11.52 -31.73
N GLU A 49 6.04 11.75 -32.84
CA GLU A 49 5.18 12.92 -33.07
C GLU A 49 3.98 12.92 -32.11
N LEU A 50 3.80 14.03 -31.40
CA LEU A 50 2.75 14.25 -30.40
C LEU A 50 1.69 15.23 -30.91
N GLY A 51 1.79 15.68 -32.18
CA GLY A 51 1.02 16.80 -32.73
C GLY A 51 -0.50 16.72 -32.65
N GLY A 52 -1.06 15.54 -32.34
CA GLY A 52 -2.48 15.35 -32.03
C GLY A 52 -2.74 14.34 -30.91
N GLN A 53 -1.71 13.94 -30.17
CA GLN A 53 -1.79 12.95 -29.09
C GLN A 53 -1.68 13.65 -27.73
N PRO A 54 -2.32 13.10 -26.68
CA PRO A 54 -2.06 13.54 -25.31
C PRO A 54 -0.58 13.40 -24.96
N PHE A 55 -0.04 14.36 -24.22
CA PHE A 55 1.36 14.36 -23.81
C PHE A 55 1.51 14.75 -22.33
N PHE A 56 2.67 14.46 -21.77
CA PHE A 56 3.04 14.89 -20.43
C PHE A 56 4.17 15.91 -20.50
N GLU A 57 4.09 16.95 -19.66
CA GLU A 57 5.10 18.00 -19.57
C GLU A 57 5.94 17.84 -18.31
N ARG A 58 7.27 17.89 -18.46
CA ARG A 58 8.20 18.01 -17.32
C ARG A 58 9.42 18.80 -17.71
N GLY A 59 9.77 19.80 -16.90
CA GLY A 59 10.94 20.66 -17.16
C GLY A 59 10.88 21.40 -18.51
N GLY A 60 9.68 21.71 -19.02
CA GLY A 60 9.51 22.37 -20.33
C GLY A 60 9.73 21.46 -21.55
N GLN A 61 9.75 20.13 -21.35
CA GLN A 61 9.84 19.13 -22.41
C GLN A 61 8.55 18.29 -22.47
N ALA A 62 8.16 17.87 -23.68
CA ALA A 62 7.02 16.99 -23.92
C ALA A 62 7.47 15.54 -24.00
N TYR A 63 6.72 14.65 -23.37
CA TYR A 63 6.93 13.20 -23.37
C TYR A 63 5.64 12.49 -23.80
N CYS A 64 5.78 11.39 -24.55
CA CYS A 64 4.67 10.46 -24.72
C CYS A 64 4.33 9.78 -23.38
N GLU A 65 3.14 9.19 -23.28
CA GLU A 65 2.68 8.50 -22.07
C GLU A 65 3.68 7.47 -21.57
N GLU A 66 4.15 6.59 -22.46
CA GLU A 66 5.03 5.48 -22.10
C GLU A 66 6.37 5.97 -21.55
N ASP A 67 7.03 6.89 -22.24
CA ASP A 67 8.31 7.45 -21.80
C ASP A 67 8.20 8.25 -20.51
N TYR A 68 7.11 8.99 -20.34
CA TYR A 68 6.87 9.74 -19.12
C TYR A 68 6.74 8.81 -17.91
N HIS A 69 5.90 7.77 -18.02
CA HIS A 69 5.70 6.84 -16.91
C HIS A 69 6.94 5.98 -16.65
N GLN A 70 7.66 5.59 -17.70
CA GLN A 70 8.93 4.90 -17.53
C GLN A 70 9.98 5.76 -16.82
N ALA A 71 10.12 7.04 -17.13
CA ALA A 71 11.17 7.86 -16.53
C ALA A 71 10.80 8.42 -15.14
N PHE A 72 9.53 8.77 -14.92
CA PHE A 72 9.17 9.65 -13.80
C PHE A 72 8.12 9.09 -12.84
N SER A 73 7.42 8.01 -13.19
CA SER A 73 6.40 7.46 -12.30
C SER A 73 7.01 6.56 -11.22
N PRO A 74 6.48 6.62 -9.99
CA PRO A 74 6.92 5.76 -8.90
C PRO A 74 6.76 4.29 -9.27
N ARG A 75 7.61 3.44 -8.69
CA ARG A 75 7.61 2.00 -8.95
C ARG A 75 6.85 1.25 -7.88
N CYS A 76 6.05 0.29 -8.30
CA CYS A 76 5.41 -0.63 -7.37
C CYS A 76 6.48 -1.55 -6.74
N ALA A 77 6.53 -1.61 -5.41
CA ALA A 77 7.47 -2.47 -4.69
C ALA A 77 7.27 -3.98 -4.95
N TYR A 78 6.09 -4.39 -5.42
CA TYR A 78 5.79 -5.79 -5.76
C TYR A 78 6.19 -6.15 -7.21
N CYS A 79 5.70 -5.41 -8.21
CA CYS A 79 5.92 -5.76 -9.62
C CYS A 79 7.02 -4.96 -10.32
N ALA A 80 7.65 -4.00 -9.63
CA ALA A 80 8.62 -3.03 -10.17
C ALA A 80 8.12 -2.15 -11.34
N GLY A 81 6.84 -2.26 -11.73
CA GLY A 81 6.23 -1.48 -12.79
C GLY A 81 5.88 -0.05 -12.40
N PRO A 82 5.77 0.88 -13.37
CA PRO A 82 5.30 2.25 -13.15
C PRO A 82 3.84 2.32 -12.68
N ILE A 83 3.58 3.08 -11.64
CA ILE A 83 2.22 3.36 -11.15
C ILE A 83 1.66 4.59 -11.87
N ARG A 84 0.71 4.37 -12.79
CA ARG A 84 0.16 5.42 -13.66
C ARG A 84 -0.97 6.25 -13.04
N GLU A 85 -1.78 5.62 -12.19
CA GLU A 85 -3.01 6.21 -11.66
C GLU A 85 -2.98 6.35 -10.13
N LYS A 86 -3.57 5.39 -9.41
CA LYS A 86 -3.66 5.40 -7.96
C LYS A 86 -2.37 4.86 -7.37
N VAL A 87 -1.69 5.71 -6.62
CA VAL A 87 -0.55 5.31 -5.80
C VAL A 87 -1.02 5.05 -4.38
N LEU A 88 -0.70 3.86 -3.87
CA LEU A 88 -0.80 3.54 -2.46
C LEU A 88 0.61 3.68 -1.86
N THR A 89 0.74 4.51 -0.82
CA THR A 89 1.99 4.66 -0.08
C THR A 89 1.85 3.96 1.26
N ALA A 90 2.68 2.95 1.50
CA ALA A 90 2.72 2.19 2.73
C ALA A 90 4.11 1.58 2.91
N MET A 91 4.54 1.42 4.18
CA MET A 91 5.83 0.82 4.52
C MET A 91 7.01 1.51 3.80
N ASP A 92 6.98 2.85 3.80
CA ASP A 92 7.96 3.72 3.12
C ASP A 92 8.16 3.43 1.62
N GLN A 93 7.20 2.76 1.00
CA GLN A 93 7.24 2.33 -0.39
C GLN A 93 5.94 2.68 -1.12
N THR A 94 5.98 2.61 -2.45
CA THR A 94 4.82 2.83 -3.32
C THR A 94 4.33 1.53 -3.94
N TRP A 95 3.02 1.40 -4.08
CA TRP A 95 2.36 0.17 -4.51
C TRP A 95 1.21 0.50 -5.46
N HIS A 96 0.93 -0.41 -6.38
CA HIS A 96 -0.42 -0.48 -6.93
C HIS A 96 -1.38 -0.94 -5.81
N PRO A 97 -2.59 -0.37 -5.71
CA PRO A 97 -3.58 -0.79 -4.71
C PRO A 97 -3.85 -2.30 -4.73
N GLU A 98 -3.90 -2.90 -5.92
CA GLU A 98 -4.10 -4.34 -6.12
C GLU A 98 -2.87 -5.20 -5.77
N HIS A 99 -1.69 -4.60 -5.66
CA HIS A 99 -0.45 -5.29 -5.27
C HIS A 99 -0.06 -5.07 -3.80
N PHE A 100 -0.91 -4.39 -3.04
CA PHE A 100 -0.74 -4.25 -1.59
C PHE A 100 -1.74 -5.16 -0.87
N PHE A 101 -1.34 -6.42 -0.67
CA PHE A 101 -2.17 -7.47 -0.13
C PHE A 101 -1.46 -8.27 0.97
N CYS A 102 -2.23 -9.04 1.74
CA CYS A 102 -1.69 -9.92 2.77
C CYS A 102 -0.71 -10.93 2.17
N THR A 103 0.50 -10.99 2.73
CA THR A 103 1.54 -11.92 2.30
C THR A 103 1.13 -13.39 2.45
N HIS A 104 0.23 -13.70 3.39
CA HIS A 104 -0.20 -15.07 3.66
C HIS A 104 -1.42 -15.49 2.82
N CYS A 105 -2.54 -14.75 2.90
CA CYS A 105 -3.76 -15.13 2.18
C CYS A 105 -3.99 -14.42 0.84
N GLY A 106 -3.16 -13.44 0.45
CA GLY A 106 -3.31 -12.69 -0.81
C GLY A 106 -4.49 -11.71 -0.85
N LYS A 107 -5.24 -11.52 0.24
CA LYS A 107 -6.35 -10.57 0.28
C LYS A 107 -5.85 -9.12 0.33
N VAL A 108 -6.43 -8.26 -0.50
CA VAL A 108 -6.23 -6.81 -0.44
C VAL A 108 -6.83 -6.27 0.88
N PHE A 109 -6.20 -5.26 1.46
CA PHE A 109 -6.66 -4.66 2.70
C PHE A 109 -7.87 -3.76 2.46
N GLY A 110 -8.89 -3.89 3.33
CA GLY A 110 -10.01 -2.97 3.41
C GLY A 110 -9.76 -1.87 4.45
N ASP A 111 -10.84 -1.36 5.04
CA ASP A 111 -10.79 -0.27 6.03
C ASP A 111 -10.07 -0.67 7.34
N ASP A 112 -10.01 -1.97 7.64
CA ASP A 112 -9.29 -2.53 8.80
C ASP A 112 -7.76 -2.40 8.69
N GLY A 113 -7.25 -2.01 7.51
CA GLY A 113 -5.82 -1.82 7.26
C GLY A 113 -5.00 -3.13 7.31
N PHE A 114 -3.72 -2.99 7.66
CA PHE A 114 -2.73 -4.08 7.65
C PHE A 114 -1.84 -4.05 8.90
N HIS A 115 -1.18 -5.17 9.16
CA HIS A 115 -0.16 -5.29 10.19
C HIS A 115 1.18 -5.64 9.54
N GLU A 116 2.26 -4.97 9.95
CA GLU A 116 3.60 -5.25 9.43
C GLU A 116 4.35 -6.25 10.32
N ARG A 117 5.02 -7.23 9.70
CA ARG A 117 6.06 -8.02 10.33
C ARG A 117 7.26 -8.19 9.41
N LYS A 118 8.44 -7.74 9.84
CA LYS A 118 9.72 -7.89 9.11
C LYS A 118 9.61 -7.38 7.66
N GLY A 119 9.03 -6.21 7.45
CA GLY A 119 8.87 -5.64 6.11
C GLY A 119 7.84 -6.35 5.22
N LYS A 120 6.95 -7.17 5.80
CA LYS A 120 5.86 -7.84 5.06
C LYS A 120 4.49 -7.47 5.65
N PRO A 121 3.49 -7.13 4.81
CA PRO A 121 2.15 -6.80 5.28
C PRO A 121 1.28 -8.06 5.44
N TYR A 122 0.47 -8.09 6.50
CA TYR A 122 -0.45 -9.18 6.85
C TYR A 122 -1.83 -8.64 7.23
N CYS A 123 -2.89 -9.39 6.94
CA CYS A 123 -4.22 -9.05 7.44
C CYS A 123 -4.30 -9.37 8.93
N ARG A 124 -5.25 -8.75 9.65
CA ARG A 124 -5.42 -8.96 11.10
C ARG A 124 -5.53 -10.46 11.46
N GLN A 125 -6.32 -11.21 10.69
CA GLN A 125 -6.55 -12.64 10.93
C GLN A 125 -5.27 -13.47 10.83
N ASP A 126 -4.52 -13.32 9.73
CA ASP A 126 -3.28 -14.05 9.52
C ASP A 126 -2.18 -13.59 10.49
N PHE A 127 -2.13 -12.29 10.80
CA PHE A 127 -1.14 -11.78 11.75
C PHE A 127 -1.33 -12.40 13.14
N ILE A 128 -2.56 -12.51 13.60
CA ILE A 128 -2.89 -13.18 14.86
C ILE A 128 -2.55 -14.67 14.78
N ALA A 129 -3.03 -15.36 13.74
CA ALA A 129 -2.83 -16.80 13.61
C ALA A 129 -1.36 -17.22 13.55
N LEU A 130 -0.51 -16.41 12.89
CA LEU A 130 0.90 -16.71 12.66
C LEU A 130 1.82 -16.19 13.76
N PHE A 131 1.49 -15.04 14.39
CA PHE A 131 2.44 -14.31 15.23
C PHE A 131 1.94 -13.97 16.62
N ALA A 132 0.63 -14.09 16.91
CA ALA A 132 0.18 -13.86 18.28
C ALA A 132 0.68 -14.98 19.19
N PRO A 133 1.04 -14.66 20.43
CA PRO A 133 1.48 -15.67 21.37
C PRO A 133 0.29 -16.58 21.71
N LYS A 134 0.59 -17.86 21.94
CA LYS A 134 -0.43 -18.89 22.18
C LYS A 134 -0.61 -19.10 23.68
N CYS A 135 -1.86 -19.22 24.10
CA CYS A 135 -2.19 -19.57 25.48
C CYS A 135 -1.62 -20.94 25.83
N GLN A 136 -0.86 -21.05 26.91
CA GLN A 136 -0.27 -22.32 27.34
C GLN A 136 -1.34 -23.34 27.79
N GLY A 137 -2.53 -22.88 28.19
CA GLY A 137 -3.61 -23.76 28.64
C GLY A 137 -4.50 -24.33 27.53
N CYS A 138 -4.64 -23.64 26.39
CA CYS A 138 -5.56 -24.06 25.32
C CYS A 138 -4.95 -23.99 23.91
N GLU A 139 -3.69 -23.56 23.79
CA GLU A 139 -2.91 -23.44 22.55
C GLU A 139 -3.48 -22.48 21.49
N ARG A 140 -4.56 -21.76 21.80
CA ARG A 140 -5.16 -20.76 20.91
C ARG A 140 -4.43 -19.42 20.98
N PRO A 141 -4.36 -18.67 19.86
CA PRO A 141 -3.77 -17.34 19.83
C PRO A 141 -4.49 -16.37 20.79
N LEU A 142 -3.73 -15.52 21.48
CA LEU A 142 -4.27 -14.48 22.35
C LEU A 142 -4.60 -13.23 21.52
N THR A 143 -5.87 -12.83 21.53
CA THR A 143 -6.36 -11.64 20.79
C THR A 143 -6.58 -10.40 21.67
N ASP A 144 -6.70 -10.61 22.97
CA ASP A 144 -7.12 -9.60 23.96
C ASP A 144 -6.22 -9.63 25.21
N ASN A 145 -6.64 -8.98 26.28
CA ASN A 145 -5.92 -8.97 27.56
C ASN A 145 -5.55 -10.39 28.02
N TYR A 146 -4.27 -10.59 28.31
CA TYR A 146 -3.72 -11.89 28.71
C TYR A 146 -2.93 -11.77 30.01
N LEU A 147 -2.78 -12.90 30.71
CA LEU A 147 -1.97 -13.01 31.90
C LEU A 147 -0.59 -13.55 31.52
N SER A 148 0.48 -12.92 32.02
CA SER A 148 1.84 -13.42 31.91
C SER A 148 2.25 -14.03 33.24
N ALA A 149 2.47 -15.34 33.26
CA ALA A 149 2.80 -16.08 34.48
C ALA A 149 3.54 -17.38 34.13
N LEU A 150 4.45 -17.81 35.01
CA LEU A 150 5.23 -19.05 34.86
C LEU A 150 5.98 -19.13 33.52
N GLN A 151 6.56 -18.01 33.07
CA GLN A 151 7.26 -17.88 31.78
C GLN A 151 6.36 -18.13 30.55
N GLY A 152 5.05 -18.24 30.73
CA GLY A 152 4.06 -18.40 29.68
C GLY A 152 3.01 -17.29 29.67
N VAL A 153 2.13 -17.35 28.69
CA VAL A 153 0.99 -16.46 28.57
C VAL A 153 -0.31 -17.25 28.53
N TRP A 154 -1.36 -16.68 29.10
CA TRP A 154 -2.60 -17.40 29.35
C TRP A 154 -3.80 -16.49 29.09
N HIS A 155 -4.88 -17.07 28.55
CA HIS A 155 -6.19 -16.43 28.66
C HIS A 155 -6.57 -16.35 30.15
N PRO A 156 -7.23 -15.26 30.60
CA PRO A 156 -7.73 -15.15 31.97
C PRO A 156 -8.56 -16.36 32.42
N GLU A 157 -9.37 -16.92 31.52
CA GLU A 157 -10.18 -18.11 31.75
C GLU A 157 -9.41 -19.44 31.69
N CYS A 158 -8.20 -19.46 31.13
CA CYS A 158 -7.35 -20.65 31.07
C CYS A 158 -6.36 -20.72 32.24
N PHE A 159 -6.14 -19.62 32.96
CA PHE A 159 -5.27 -19.58 34.12
C PHE A 159 -6.06 -20.01 35.39
N VAL A 160 -6.33 -21.30 35.51
CA VAL A 160 -7.22 -21.86 36.55
C VAL A 160 -6.52 -22.86 37.44
N CYS A 161 -7.00 -22.98 38.68
CA CYS A 161 -6.52 -23.99 39.61
C CYS A 161 -6.93 -25.40 39.14
N ALA A 162 -5.99 -26.33 39.08
CA ALA A 162 -6.19 -27.72 38.69
C ALA A 162 -7.20 -28.50 39.56
N VAL A 163 -7.53 -27.98 40.74
CA VAL A 163 -8.41 -28.64 41.73
C VAL A 163 -9.79 -27.99 41.79
N SER A 164 -9.84 -26.67 41.91
CA SER A 164 -11.08 -25.94 42.23
C SER A 164 -11.63 -25.12 41.06
N GLY A 165 -10.87 -24.94 39.98
CA GLY A 165 -11.25 -24.12 38.82
C GLY A 165 -11.49 -22.64 39.10
N LEU A 166 -11.53 -22.21 40.37
CA LEU A 166 -11.97 -20.88 40.78
C LEU A 166 -10.80 -19.93 41.02
N HIS A 167 -10.93 -18.73 40.46
CA HIS A 167 -9.90 -17.72 40.35
C HIS A 167 -10.16 -16.53 41.30
N LYS A 168 -9.44 -16.48 42.43
CA LYS A 168 -9.09 -15.26 43.20
C LYS A 168 -7.87 -15.55 44.10
N GLY A 169 -6.78 -14.81 43.93
CA GLY A 169 -5.60 -14.85 44.82
C GLY A 169 -4.32 -15.36 44.17
N SER A 170 -3.32 -15.69 45.00
CA SER A 170 -2.00 -16.15 44.57
C SER A 170 -2.03 -17.59 44.06
N PHE A 171 -1.19 -17.89 43.06
CA PHE A 171 -1.01 -19.22 42.49
C PHE A 171 0.39 -19.76 42.81
N ARG A 172 0.48 -21.09 42.94
CA ARG A 172 1.74 -21.82 43.06
C ARG A 172 1.78 -22.93 42.01
N GLU A 173 2.97 -23.16 41.46
CA GLU A 173 3.23 -24.23 40.52
C GLU A 173 3.71 -25.47 41.27
N HIS A 174 3.15 -26.64 40.94
CA HIS A 174 3.65 -27.93 41.40
C HIS A 174 3.49 -28.95 40.27
N ALA A 175 4.58 -29.59 39.85
CA ALA A 175 4.60 -30.59 38.78
C ALA A 175 3.87 -30.16 37.49
N ASP A 176 4.24 -29.00 36.93
CA ASP A 176 3.65 -28.38 35.73
C ASP A 176 2.14 -28.07 35.82
N LYS A 177 1.55 -28.16 37.02
CA LYS A 177 0.15 -27.83 37.29
C LYS A 177 0.06 -26.63 38.21
N MET A 178 -0.93 -25.79 37.94
CA MET A 178 -1.20 -24.57 38.67
C MET A 178 -2.26 -24.82 39.74
N TYR A 179 -1.93 -24.43 40.97
CA TYR A 179 -2.79 -24.60 42.13
C TYR A 179 -3.04 -23.24 42.76
N CYS A 180 -4.30 -23.01 43.17
CA CYS A 180 -4.62 -21.91 44.07
C CYS A 180 -3.79 -22.06 45.35
N GLN A 181 -3.30 -20.99 45.96
CA GLN A 181 -2.48 -21.10 47.18
C GLN A 181 -3.12 -22.00 48.26
N PRO A 182 -4.43 -21.87 48.60
CA PRO A 182 -5.09 -22.81 49.52
C PRO A 182 -5.05 -24.29 49.08
N CYS A 183 -5.16 -24.54 47.77
CA CYS A 183 -5.16 -25.86 47.18
C CYS A 183 -3.76 -26.47 47.20
N HIS A 184 -2.74 -25.67 46.89
CA HIS A 184 -1.35 -26.06 46.94
C HIS A 184 -0.94 -26.42 48.37
N ASP A 185 -1.21 -25.51 49.32
CA ASP A 185 -0.84 -25.68 50.71
C ASP A 185 -1.52 -26.92 51.33
N LYS A 186 -2.75 -27.26 50.91
CA LYS A 186 -3.44 -28.48 51.36
C LYS A 186 -2.87 -29.78 50.77
N LEU A 187 -2.28 -29.73 49.57
CA LEU A 187 -1.82 -30.94 48.86
C LEU A 187 -0.33 -31.20 49.02
N PHE A 188 0.47 -30.18 49.32
CA PHE A 188 1.94 -30.23 49.23
C PHE A 188 2.69 -29.64 50.43
N LEU A 189 1.98 -29.13 51.45
CA LEU A 189 2.54 -28.71 52.75
C LEU A 189 1.88 -29.51 53.88
#